data_AF-A0A7X7QH98-F1
#
_entry.id   AF-A0A7X7QH98-F1
#
_cell.length_a   1.000
_cell.length_b   1.000
_cell.length_c   1.000
_cell.angle_alpha   90.00
_cell.angle_beta   90.00
_cell.angle_gamma   90.00
#
_symmetry.space_group_name_H-M   'P 1'
#
loop_
_entity.id
_entity.type
_entity.pdbx_description
1 polymer ?
#
loop_
_entity_poly.entity_id
_entity_poly.type
_entity_poly.pdbx_seq_one_letter_code
_entity_poly.pdbx_strand_id
1 'polypeptide(L)'
;MIWLLIGYMWLFIHRPFEVWPWLAAYRIERVFMICTLLYWAILAEKRWLSCRANLPVFLLAATLLLASATSPYAGFYYVEDWFKILVFYVLLITSIRTERDLKILVAAFVCITALYELHSLREFFCGRYQYEMGVKRMVGVDATHNHPNSFGASVVYALPFLYPAWVLAVKRWQKLAVAGAFVLGVGCVL
;
A
#
# COMPACT_ATOMS: atom_id res chain seq x y z
N MET A 1 4.24 16.35 6.84
CA MET A 1 3.42 15.13 6.94
C MET A 1 3.33 14.34 5.65
N ILE A 2 2.87 14.93 4.54
CA ILE A 2 2.63 14.17 3.30
C ILE A 2 3.83 13.35 2.81
N TRP A 3 5.03 13.91 2.84
CA TRP A 3 6.25 13.19 2.45
C TRP A 3 6.56 11.99 3.34
N LEU A 4 6.25 12.07 4.64
CA LEU A 4 6.39 10.93 5.55
C LEU A 4 5.34 9.86 5.28
N LEU A 5 4.11 10.25 4.92
CA LEU A 5 3.08 9.29 4.50
C LEU A 5 3.46 8.59 3.19
N ILE A 6 4.05 9.31 2.24
CA ILE A 6 4.57 8.73 1.00
C ILE A 6 5.72 7.77 1.30
N GLY A 7 6.66 8.15 2.16
CA GLY A 7 7.74 7.27 2.60
C GLY A 7 7.23 6.02 3.31
N TYR A 8 6.21 6.17 4.16
CA TYR A 8 5.55 5.05 4.81
C TYR A 8 4.87 4.12 3.79
N MET A 9 4.12 4.69 2.85
CA MET A 9 3.48 3.95 1.76
C MET A 9 4.50 3.21 0.88
N TRP A 10 5.64 3.83 0.59
CA TRP A 10 6.76 3.18 -0.12
C TRP A 10 7.28 1.97 0.64
N LEU A 11 7.57 2.13 1.93
CA LEU A 11 8.06 1.04 2.77
C LEU A 11 7.03 -0.09 2.88
N PHE A 12 5.74 0.24 2.93
CA PHE A 12 4.67 -0.74 3.08
C PHE A 12 4.37 -1.52 1.79
N ILE A 13 4.42 -0.86 0.62
CA ILE A 13 4.13 -1.48 -0.68
C ILE A 13 5.38 -2.20 -1.22
N HIS A 14 6.49 -1.48 -1.37
CA HIS A 14 7.69 -2.04 -1.99
C HIS A 14 8.47 -2.97 -1.05
N ARG A 15 8.39 -2.75 0.28
CA ARG A 15 9.04 -3.59 1.30
C ARG A 15 10.51 -3.91 1.00
N PRO A 16 11.36 -2.88 0.77
CA PRO A 16 12.74 -3.08 0.34
C PRO A 16 13.56 -3.96 1.32
N PHE A 17 13.19 -3.92 2.59
CA PHE A 17 13.81 -4.73 3.64
C PHE A 17 13.55 -6.25 3.49
N GLU A 18 12.50 -6.68 2.79
CA GLU A 18 12.29 -8.12 2.51
C GLU A 18 13.19 -8.60 1.35
N VAL A 19 13.58 -7.69 0.46
CA VAL A 19 14.44 -7.98 -0.69
C VAL A 19 15.92 -7.96 -0.30
N TRP A 20 16.31 -7.03 0.57
CA TRP A 20 17.70 -6.85 1.00
C TRP A 20 17.87 -7.18 2.49
N PRO A 21 18.47 -8.35 2.83
CA PRO A 21 18.56 -8.83 4.22
C PRO A 21 19.28 -7.88 5.19
N TRP A 22 20.25 -7.11 4.70
CA TRP A 22 20.97 -6.14 5.53
C TRP A 22 20.06 -4.98 5.99
N LEU A 23 19.08 -4.54 5.18
CA LEU A 23 18.07 -3.57 5.61
C LEU A 23 17.13 -4.17 6.66
N ALA A 24 16.81 -5.47 6.55
CA ALA A 24 15.96 -6.18 7.51
C ALA A 24 16.56 -6.17 8.91
N ALA A 25 17.90 -6.32 9.02
CA ALA A 25 18.62 -6.35 10.29
C ALA A 25 18.42 -5.05 11.10
N TYR A 26 18.38 -3.91 10.42
CA TYR A 26 18.20 -2.59 11.06
C TYR A 26 16.75 -2.26 11.38
N ARG A 27 15.77 -3.08 10.95
CA ARG A 27 14.33 -2.85 11.18
C ARG A 27 13.88 -1.41 10.83
N ILE A 28 14.41 -0.87 9.72
CA ILE A 28 14.22 0.53 9.31
C ILE A 28 12.74 0.92 9.22
N GLU A 29 11.88 -0.02 8.79
CA GLU A 29 10.44 0.14 8.77
C GLU A 29 9.86 0.57 10.14
N ARG A 30 10.28 -0.10 11.23
CA ARG A 30 9.80 0.20 12.58
C ARG A 30 10.27 1.55 13.07
N VAL A 31 11.55 1.88 12.82
CA VAL A 31 12.11 3.18 13.17
C VAL A 31 11.37 4.29 12.44
N PHE A 32 11.14 4.13 11.13
CA PHE A 32 10.41 5.09 10.32
C PHE A 32 8.96 5.25 10.80
N MET A 33 8.27 4.15 11.13
CA MET A 33 6.92 4.17 11.70
C MET A 33 6.86 4.95 13.00
N ILE A 34 7.75 4.64 13.96
CA ILE A 34 7.78 5.30 15.26
C ILE A 34 8.07 6.79 15.09
N CYS A 35 9.07 7.16 14.27
CA CYS A 35 9.37 8.56 13.99
C CYS A 35 8.18 9.28 13.34
N THR A 36 7.49 8.64 12.40
CA THR A 36 6.31 9.22 11.74
C THR A 36 5.16 9.41 12.73
N LEU A 37 4.91 8.43 13.62
CA LEU A 37 3.90 8.51 14.66
C LEU A 37 4.22 9.59 15.70
N LEU A 38 5.47 9.69 16.15
CA LEU A 38 5.90 10.73 17.09
C LEU A 38 5.79 12.12 16.48
N TYR A 39 6.26 12.28 15.24
CA TYR A 39 6.15 13.54 14.51
C TYR A 39 4.69 13.93 14.29
N TRP A 40 3.82 12.95 13.95
CA TRP A 40 2.39 13.18 13.88
C TRP A 40 1.77 13.52 15.23
N ALA A 41 2.19 12.85 16.31
CA ALA A 41 1.61 13.04 17.62
C ALA A 41 1.92 14.43 18.20
N ILE A 42 3.15 14.93 17.99
CA ILE A 42 3.69 16.14 18.64
C ILE A 42 3.58 17.36 17.73
N LEU A 43 3.97 17.23 16.46
CA LEU A 43 4.23 18.36 15.56
C LEU A 43 3.20 18.52 14.44
N ALA A 44 2.37 17.51 14.15
CA ALA A 44 1.27 17.69 13.21
C ALA A 44 0.16 18.54 13.82
N GLU A 45 -0.27 19.56 13.09
CA GLU A 45 -1.61 20.09 13.32
C GLU A 45 -2.61 19.08 12.73
N LYS A 46 -3.39 18.46 13.60
CA LYS A 46 -4.33 17.38 13.26
C LYS A 46 -5.66 18.01 12.92
N ARG A 47 -6.21 17.69 11.74
CA ARG A 47 -7.56 18.12 11.36
C ARG A 47 -8.40 16.90 11.04
N TRP A 48 -9.52 16.73 11.73
CA TRP A 48 -10.41 15.63 11.44
C TRP A 48 -11.23 15.88 10.18
N LEU A 49 -11.05 15.07 9.15
CA LEU A 49 -11.90 15.10 7.97
C LEU A 49 -13.12 14.20 8.20
N SER A 50 -14.29 14.82 8.37
CA SER A 50 -15.56 14.08 8.50
C SER A 50 -15.95 13.48 7.15
N CYS A 51 -15.69 12.19 6.98
CA CYS A 51 -16.09 11.41 5.81
C CYS A 51 -17.09 10.32 6.22
N ARG A 52 -18.07 10.02 5.36
CA ARG A 52 -19.01 8.90 5.57
C ARG A 52 -18.28 7.55 5.69
N ALA A 53 -17.10 7.43 5.09
CA ALA A 53 -16.25 6.24 5.17
C ALA A 53 -15.65 6.02 6.58
N ASN A 54 -15.60 7.04 7.44
CA ASN A 54 -15.05 6.89 8.79
C ASN A 54 -15.84 5.86 9.60
N LEU A 55 -17.18 5.94 9.58
CA LEU A 55 -18.05 5.06 10.34
C LEU A 55 -17.83 3.57 10.00
N PRO A 56 -17.95 3.11 8.74
CA PRO A 56 -17.76 1.70 8.41
C PRO A 56 -16.33 1.21 8.71
N VAL A 57 -15.30 2.05 8.54
CA VAL A 57 -13.92 1.68 8.87
C VAL A 57 -13.76 1.43 10.39
N PHE A 58 -14.30 2.31 11.23
CA PHE A 58 -14.26 2.12 12.68
C PHE A 58 -15.15 0.98 13.17
N LEU A 59 -16.31 0.77 12.54
CA LEU A 59 -17.16 -0.38 12.84
C LEU A 59 -16.45 -1.68 12.49
N LEU A 60 -15.78 -1.78 11.34
CA LEU A 60 -14.99 -2.95 10.96
C LEU A 60 -13.86 -3.21 11.96
N ALA A 61 -13.13 -2.17 12.36
CA ALA A 61 -12.10 -2.30 13.39
C ALA A 61 -12.66 -2.81 14.72
N ALA A 62 -13.81 -2.28 15.16
CA ALA A 62 -14.48 -2.74 16.37
C ALA A 62 -14.95 -4.19 16.25
N THR A 63 -15.52 -4.58 15.10
CA THR A 63 -15.92 -5.97 14.83
C THR A 63 -14.73 -6.93 14.88
N LEU A 64 -13.58 -6.56 14.30
CA LEU A 64 -12.36 -7.38 14.33
C LEU A 64 -11.82 -7.53 15.76
N LEU A 65 -11.81 -6.45 16.54
CA LEU A 65 -11.42 -6.50 17.95
C LEU A 65 -12.34 -7.39 18.77
N LEU A 66 -13.66 -7.21 18.62
CA LEU A 66 -14.65 -8.01 19.35
C LEU A 66 -14.54 -9.48 18.95
N ALA A 67 -14.47 -9.77 17.64
CA ALA A 67 -14.29 -11.13 17.15
C ALA A 67 -13.03 -11.77 17.72
N SER A 68 -11.89 -11.05 17.74
CA SER A 68 -10.65 -11.56 18.32
C SER A 68 -10.72 -11.72 19.84
N ALA A 69 -11.42 -10.84 20.56
CA ALA A 69 -11.57 -10.92 22.01
C ALA A 69 -12.48 -12.08 22.43
N THR A 70 -13.51 -12.38 21.62
CA THR A 70 -14.45 -13.48 21.87
C THR A 70 -14.02 -14.82 21.27
N SER A 71 -13.05 -14.82 20.36
CA SER A 71 -12.60 -16.02 19.68
C SER A 71 -11.87 -16.96 20.64
N PRO A 72 -12.22 -18.26 20.66
CA PRO A 72 -11.47 -19.26 21.42
C PRO A 72 -10.08 -19.54 20.81
N TYR A 73 -9.83 -19.06 19.59
CA TYR A 73 -8.56 -19.20 18.89
C TYR A 73 -7.74 -17.90 19.05
N ALA A 74 -6.56 -18.02 19.67
CA ALA A 74 -5.63 -16.93 19.91
C ALA A 74 -4.85 -16.59 18.62
N GLY A 75 -5.41 -15.72 17.79
CA GLY A 75 -4.82 -15.28 16.52
C GLY A 75 -4.71 -13.76 16.41
N PHE A 76 -3.87 -13.12 17.24
CA PHE A 76 -3.69 -11.66 17.21
C PHE A 76 -2.98 -11.13 15.96
N TYR A 77 -2.35 -12.01 15.16
CA TYR A 77 -1.62 -11.63 13.96
C TYR A 77 -2.47 -10.85 12.95
N TYR A 78 -3.67 -11.35 12.63
CA TYR A 78 -4.57 -10.67 11.69
C TYR A 78 -5.10 -9.34 12.22
N VAL A 79 -5.29 -9.25 13.54
CA VAL A 79 -5.71 -8.00 14.20
C VAL A 79 -4.60 -6.96 14.11
N GLU A 80 -3.35 -7.36 14.36
CA GLU A 80 -2.19 -6.48 14.27
C GLU A 80 -2.06 -5.87 12.86
N ASP A 81 -2.15 -6.70 11.82
CA ASP A 81 -2.04 -6.23 10.44
C ASP A 81 -3.19 -5.30 10.04
N TRP A 82 -4.42 -5.61 10.47
CA TRP A 82 -5.54 -4.69 10.29
C TRP A 82 -5.38 -3.39 11.06
N PHE A 83 -4.82 -3.44 12.26
CA PHE A 83 -4.56 -2.24 13.07
C PHE A 83 -3.51 -1.34 12.42
N LYS A 84 -2.49 -1.88 11.76
CA LYS A 84 -1.54 -1.07 10.97
C LYS A 84 -2.27 -0.29 9.87
N ILE A 85 -3.21 -0.94 9.17
CA ILE A 85 -4.04 -0.28 8.14
C ILE A 85 -4.92 0.80 8.77
N LEU A 86 -5.54 0.52 9.92
CA LEU A 86 -6.36 1.50 10.66
C LEU A 86 -5.54 2.71 11.11
N VAL A 87 -4.34 2.49 11.66
CA VAL A 87 -3.43 3.56 12.06
C VAL A 87 -3.05 4.41 10.86
N PHE A 88 -2.69 3.78 9.73
CA PHE A 88 -2.42 4.51 8.49
C PHE A 88 -3.63 5.30 7.99
N TYR A 89 -4.83 4.73 8.06
CA TYR A 89 -6.07 5.42 7.73
C TYR A 89 -6.26 6.68 8.60
N VAL A 90 -6.10 6.56 9.93
CA VAL A 90 -6.20 7.68 10.88
C VAL A 90 -5.17 8.76 10.56
N LEU A 91 -3.92 8.36 10.27
CA LEU A 91 -2.87 9.30 9.86
C LEU A 91 -3.27 10.05 8.58
N LEU A 92 -3.86 9.36 7.62
CA LEU A 92 -4.27 9.91 6.33
C LEU A 92 -5.41 10.93 6.51
N ILE A 93 -6.51 10.56 7.20
CA ILE A 93 -7.67 11.46 7.40
C ILE A 93 -7.34 12.68 8.29
N THR A 94 -6.34 12.56 9.15
CA THR A 94 -5.93 13.67 10.04
C THR A 94 -4.87 14.59 9.45
N SER A 95 -4.12 14.11 8.46
CA SER A 95 -2.97 14.82 7.88
C SER A 95 -3.24 15.42 6.50
N ILE A 96 -4.14 14.85 5.69
CA ILE A 96 -4.51 15.43 4.39
C ILE A 96 -5.45 16.60 4.61
N ARG A 97 -5.04 17.78 4.15
CA ARG A 97 -5.80 19.03 4.37
C ARG A 97 -6.34 19.64 3.10
N THR A 98 -5.63 19.45 2.00
CA THR A 98 -5.94 20.10 0.74
C THR A 98 -6.14 19.09 -0.37
N GLU A 99 -6.85 19.50 -1.41
CA GLU A 99 -6.98 18.72 -2.64
C GLU A 99 -5.60 18.42 -3.25
N ARG A 100 -4.66 19.38 -3.16
CA ARG A 100 -3.29 19.20 -3.63
C ARG A 100 -2.58 18.05 -2.92
N ASP A 101 -2.75 17.93 -1.60
CA ASP A 101 -2.17 16.84 -0.82
C ASP A 101 -2.73 15.49 -1.26
N LEU A 102 -4.04 15.41 -1.47
CA LEU A 102 -4.68 14.20 -1.98
C LEU A 102 -4.16 13.82 -3.38
N LYS A 103 -4.00 14.81 -4.27
CA LYS A 103 -3.44 14.60 -5.62
C LYS A 103 -2.03 14.03 -5.57
N ILE A 104 -1.18 14.62 -4.73
CA ILE A 104 0.21 14.15 -4.55
C ILE A 104 0.21 12.73 -4.00
N LEU A 105 -0.63 12.41 -3.01
CA LEU A 105 -0.68 11.08 -2.43
C LEU A 105 -1.17 10.01 -3.41
N VAL A 106 -2.23 10.30 -4.19
CA VAL A 106 -2.73 9.38 -5.22
C VAL A 106 -1.70 9.16 -6.31
N ALA A 107 -1.04 10.23 -6.78
CA ALA A 107 0.03 10.12 -7.77
C ALA A 107 1.22 9.31 -7.23
N ALA A 108 1.60 9.53 -5.97
CA ALA A 108 2.63 8.75 -5.31
C ALA A 108 2.22 7.28 -5.19
N PHE A 109 0.99 6.97 -4.78
CA PHE A 109 0.49 5.59 -4.70
C PHE A 109 0.61 4.87 -6.04
N VAL A 110 0.09 5.46 -7.13
CA VAL A 110 0.18 4.89 -8.48
C VAL A 110 1.62 4.69 -8.92
N CYS A 111 2.49 5.68 -8.68
CA CYS A 111 3.91 5.60 -9.03
C CYS A 111 4.61 4.46 -8.28
N ILE A 112 4.38 4.36 -6.98
CA ILE A 112 5.00 3.34 -6.11
C ILE A 112 4.54 1.94 -6.51
N THR A 113 3.24 1.75 -6.75
CA THR A 113 2.69 0.47 -7.20
C THR A 113 3.25 0.09 -8.57
N ALA A 114 3.30 1.03 -9.53
CA ALA A 114 3.88 0.76 -10.84
C ALA A 114 5.37 0.39 -10.78
N LEU A 115 6.15 1.01 -9.87
CA LEU A 115 7.54 0.64 -9.65
C LEU A 115 7.67 -0.77 -9.06
N TYR A 116 6.81 -1.12 -8.12
CA TYR A 116 6.77 -2.46 -7.54
C TYR A 116 6.37 -3.52 -8.58
N GLU A 117 5.35 -3.27 -9.39
CA GLU A 117 4.95 -4.12 -10.51
C GLU A 117 6.08 -4.30 -11.54
N LEU A 118 6.77 -3.24 -11.90
CA LEU A 118 7.90 -3.29 -12.83
C LEU A 118 9.05 -4.14 -12.26
N HIS A 119 9.30 -4.03 -10.95
CA HIS A 119 10.28 -4.86 -10.27
C HIS A 119 9.87 -6.34 -10.29
N SER A 120 8.61 -6.65 -9.98
CA SER A 120 8.06 -8.01 -10.10
C SER A 120 8.15 -8.56 -11.52
N LEU A 121 7.84 -7.74 -12.53
CA LEU A 121 7.93 -8.13 -13.93
C LEU A 121 9.37 -8.44 -14.35
N ARG A 122 10.33 -7.62 -13.90
CA ARG A 122 11.75 -7.88 -14.13
C ARG A 122 12.18 -9.22 -13.53
N GLU A 123 11.81 -9.47 -12.28
CA GLU A 123 12.14 -10.73 -11.58
C GLU A 123 11.50 -11.94 -12.29
N PHE A 124 10.28 -11.79 -12.81
CA PHE A 124 9.62 -12.80 -13.62
C PHE A 124 10.42 -13.17 -14.87
N PHE A 125 10.91 -12.18 -15.61
CA PHE A 125 11.80 -12.42 -16.75
C PHE A 125 13.16 -13.01 -16.34
N CYS A 126 13.63 -12.74 -15.12
CA CYS A 126 14.81 -13.38 -14.53
C CYS A 126 14.55 -14.79 -13.98
N GLY A 127 13.33 -15.33 -14.14
CA GLY A 127 12.99 -16.71 -13.79
C GLY A 127 12.28 -16.89 -12.46
N ARG A 128 11.91 -15.82 -11.76
CA ARG A 128 11.13 -15.88 -10.51
C ARG A 128 9.63 -15.93 -10.81
N TYR A 129 9.06 -17.13 -10.79
CA TYR A 129 7.63 -17.37 -10.99
C TYR A 129 7.17 -18.57 -10.18
N GLN A 130 5.85 -18.68 -9.98
CA GLN A 130 5.24 -19.88 -9.40
C GLN A 130 4.33 -20.53 -10.44
N TYR A 131 4.42 -21.86 -10.57
CA TYR A 131 3.57 -22.62 -11.47
C TYR A 131 2.34 -23.08 -10.70
N GLU A 132 1.19 -22.49 -11.01
CA GLU A 132 -0.10 -22.87 -10.43
C GLU A 132 -1.17 -22.88 -11.51
N MET A 133 -2.15 -23.77 -11.36
CA MET A 133 -3.28 -23.90 -12.30
C MET A 133 -2.85 -24.10 -13.76
N GLY A 134 -1.67 -24.69 -14.00
CA GLY A 134 -1.18 -25.01 -15.35
C GLY A 134 -0.53 -23.84 -16.10
N VAL A 135 -0.28 -22.71 -15.44
CA VAL A 135 0.37 -21.53 -16.05
C VAL A 135 1.48 -20.98 -15.16
N LYS A 136 2.47 -20.31 -15.77
CA LYS A 136 3.50 -19.57 -15.04
C LYS A 136 2.89 -18.24 -14.60
N ARG A 137 2.83 -18.00 -13.28
CA ARG A 137 2.23 -16.79 -12.72
C ARG A 137 3.29 -15.91 -12.07
N MET A 138 3.15 -14.60 -12.25
CA MET A 138 3.96 -13.61 -11.56
C MET A 138 3.72 -13.64 -10.04
N VAL A 139 4.77 -13.31 -9.29
CA VAL A 139 4.76 -13.23 -7.84
C VAL A 139 5.36 -11.90 -7.39
N GLY A 140 5.02 -11.47 -6.18
CA GLY A 140 5.67 -10.33 -5.55
C GLY A 140 7.17 -10.56 -5.37
N VAL A 141 7.97 -9.49 -5.47
CA VAL A 141 9.42 -9.54 -5.21
C VAL A 141 9.72 -9.76 -3.73
N ASP A 142 8.81 -9.36 -2.86
CA ASP A 142 8.86 -9.53 -1.42
C ASP A 142 8.41 -10.93 -0.97
N ALA A 143 8.58 -11.24 0.31
CA ALA A 143 8.12 -12.51 0.89
C ALA A 143 6.61 -12.46 1.17
N THR A 144 6.07 -11.28 1.48
CA THR A 144 4.66 -11.10 1.85
C THR A 144 3.70 -11.34 0.69
N HIS A 145 3.99 -10.81 -0.50
CA HIS A 145 3.18 -11.06 -1.70
C HIS A 145 3.78 -12.13 -2.63
N ASN A 146 4.56 -13.05 -2.07
CA ASN A 146 5.21 -14.12 -2.85
C ASN A 146 4.21 -15.15 -3.43
N HIS A 147 2.92 -15.05 -3.08
CA HIS A 147 1.86 -15.88 -3.65
C HIS A 147 1.17 -15.17 -4.84
N PRO A 148 0.94 -15.85 -5.99
CA PRO A 148 0.36 -15.24 -7.19
C PRO A 148 -0.97 -14.53 -6.96
N ASN A 149 -1.86 -15.12 -6.15
CA ASN A 149 -3.16 -14.51 -5.84
C ASN A 149 -3.04 -13.25 -4.98
N SER A 150 -2.08 -13.21 -4.03
CA SER A 150 -1.87 -12.03 -3.19
C SER A 150 -1.29 -10.87 -4.00
N PHE A 151 -0.35 -11.18 -4.91
CA PHE A 151 0.17 -10.22 -5.88
C PHE A 151 -0.91 -9.73 -6.86
N GLY A 152 -1.65 -10.64 -7.48
CA GLY A 152 -2.75 -10.25 -8.40
C GLY A 152 -3.81 -9.40 -7.71
N ALA A 153 -4.16 -9.71 -6.46
CA ALA A 153 -5.09 -8.90 -5.68
C ALA A 153 -4.56 -7.48 -5.42
N SER A 154 -3.28 -7.32 -5.09
CA SER A 154 -2.71 -5.99 -4.86
C SER A 154 -2.72 -5.12 -6.12
N VAL A 155 -2.44 -5.70 -7.28
CA VAL A 155 -2.54 -5.03 -8.59
C VAL A 155 -3.99 -4.63 -8.88
N VAL A 156 -4.95 -5.55 -8.75
CA VAL A 156 -6.37 -5.29 -9.02
C VAL A 156 -6.92 -4.21 -8.08
N TYR A 157 -6.54 -4.21 -6.80
CA TYR A 157 -6.95 -3.18 -5.85
C TYR A 157 -6.30 -1.81 -6.11
N ALA A 158 -5.18 -1.76 -6.83
CA ALA A 158 -4.55 -0.50 -7.24
C ALA A 158 -5.19 0.11 -8.49
N LEU A 159 -5.76 -0.69 -9.40
CA LEU A 159 -6.33 -0.22 -10.67
C LEU A 159 -7.36 0.92 -10.52
N PRO A 160 -8.29 0.92 -9.54
CA PRO A 160 -9.24 2.01 -9.37
C PRO A 160 -8.58 3.38 -9.13
N PHE A 161 -7.34 3.41 -8.60
CA PHE A 161 -6.60 4.65 -8.37
C PHE A 161 -5.96 5.23 -9.64
N LEU A 162 -5.92 4.47 -10.74
CA LEU A 162 -5.50 4.99 -12.05
C LEU A 162 -6.52 5.98 -12.62
N TYR A 163 -7.82 5.80 -12.33
CA TYR A 163 -8.87 6.73 -12.77
C TYR A 163 -8.68 8.15 -12.22
N PRO A 164 -8.59 8.37 -10.89
CA PRO A 164 -8.32 9.70 -10.36
C PRO A 164 -6.96 10.20 -10.83
N ALA A 165 -5.92 9.37 -10.93
CA ALA A 165 -4.63 9.80 -11.48
C ALA A 165 -4.72 10.30 -12.94
N TRP A 166 -5.55 9.65 -13.77
CA TRP A 166 -5.82 10.07 -15.15
C TRP A 166 -6.55 11.41 -15.22
N VAL A 167 -7.59 11.59 -14.39
CA VAL A 167 -8.35 12.85 -14.31
C VAL A 167 -7.45 14.01 -13.85
N LEU A 168 -6.51 13.73 -12.95
CA LEU A 168 -5.55 14.71 -12.44
C LEU A 168 -4.39 15.00 -13.40
N ALA A 169 -4.20 14.18 -14.44
CA ALA A 169 -3.12 14.33 -15.40
C ALA A 169 -3.39 15.48 -16.39
N VAL A 170 -2.63 16.56 -16.26
CA VAL A 170 -2.74 17.75 -17.13
C VAL A 170 -1.89 17.57 -18.39
N LYS A 171 -0.67 17.04 -18.26
CA LYS A 171 0.29 16.92 -19.37
C LYS A 171 0.11 15.59 -20.11
N ARG A 172 0.37 15.58 -21.42
CA ARG A 172 0.28 14.35 -22.25
C ARG A 172 1.17 13.22 -21.73
N TRP A 173 2.38 13.52 -21.28
CA TRP A 173 3.29 12.50 -20.73
C TRP A 173 2.74 11.87 -19.43
N GLN A 174 1.98 12.60 -18.62
CA GLN A 174 1.36 12.06 -17.40
C GLN A 174 0.26 11.06 -17.78
N LYS A 175 -0.57 11.40 -18.76
CA LYS A 175 -1.58 10.47 -19.30
C LYS A 175 -0.93 9.21 -19.87
N LEU A 176 0.15 9.36 -20.64
CA LEU A 176 0.91 8.22 -21.14
C LEU A 176 1.50 7.37 -20.00
N ALA A 177 1.98 7.98 -18.91
CA ALA A 177 2.46 7.25 -17.74
C ALA A 177 1.35 6.46 -17.04
N VAL A 178 0.16 7.04 -16.86
CA VAL A 178 -0.99 6.33 -16.28
C VAL A 178 -1.48 5.20 -17.20
N ALA A 179 -1.51 5.43 -18.52
CA ALA A 179 -1.82 4.36 -19.48
C ALA A 179 -0.76 3.24 -19.44
N GLY A 180 0.52 3.60 -19.32
CA GLY A 180 1.61 2.64 -19.13
C GLY A 180 1.43 1.81 -17.86
N ALA A 181 1.08 2.44 -16.74
CA ALA A 181 0.77 1.75 -15.49
C ALA A 181 -0.46 0.83 -15.61
N PHE A 182 -1.48 1.23 -16.36
CA PHE A 182 -2.63 0.36 -16.65
C PHE A 182 -2.23 -0.88 -17.44
N VAL A 183 -1.48 -0.70 -18.53
CA VAL A 183 -1.00 -1.81 -19.36
C VAL A 183 -0.08 -2.73 -18.55
N LEU A 184 0.78 -2.16 -17.71
CA LEU A 184 1.63 -2.91 -16.79
C LEU A 184 0.80 -3.75 -15.82
N GLY A 185 -0.18 -3.15 -15.14
CA GLY A 185 -1.05 -3.88 -14.21
C GLY A 185 -1.83 -5.00 -14.87
N VAL A 186 -2.39 -4.77 -16.07
CA VAL A 186 -3.06 -5.84 -16.85
C VAL A 186 -2.08 -6.94 -17.24
N GLY A 187 -0.88 -6.58 -17.70
CA GLY A 187 0.16 -7.53 -18.06
C GLY A 187 0.72 -8.32 -16.87
N CYS A 188 0.71 -7.76 -15.66
CA CYS A 188 1.14 -8.43 -14.44
C CYS A 188 0.15 -9.49 -13.93
N VAL A 189 -1.13 -9.37 -14.30
CA VAL A 189 -2.19 -10.27 -13.85
C VAL A 189 -2.43 -11.43 -14.84
N LEU A 190 -2.19 -11.21 -16.13
CA LEU A 190 -2.33 -12.21 -17.21
C LEU A 190 -1.11 -13.14 -17.28
#